data_AF-A0A0L6CHJ0-F1
#
_entry.id   AF-A0A0L6CHJ0-F1
#
_cell.length_a   1.000
_cell.length_b   1.000
_cell.length_c   1.000
_cell.angle_alpha   90.00
_cell.angle_beta   90.00
_cell.angle_gamma   90.00
#
_symmetry.space_group_name_H-M   'P 1'
#
loop_
_entity.id
_entity.type
_entity.pdbx_description
1 polymer ?
#
loop_
_entity_poly.entity_id
_entity_poly.type
_entity_poly.pdbx_seq_one_letter_code
_entity_poly.pdbx_strand_id
1 'polypeptide(L)'
;MDLHIDLDAAAAELTVRLSKRCDLDISPLTWKDMGDDYDTPWATERATIRAPYSVGVEVHRGSEEGRLVLYAGGWADLEYWSGSASDDVVDRAPGYNDWLDVPRFAAVVGEFLEHFRPGG
;
A
#
# COMPACT_ATOMS: atom_id res chain seq x y z
N MET A 1 2.89 -8.14 18.18
CA MET A 1 3.60 -7.20 17.28
C MET A 1 3.53 -5.84 17.94
N ASP A 2 4.65 -5.13 18.01
CA ASP A 2 4.66 -3.74 18.46
C ASP A 2 4.09 -2.82 17.37
N LEU A 3 3.32 -1.82 17.77
CA LEU A 3 2.72 -0.84 16.85
C LEU A 3 3.73 0.30 16.66
N HIS A 4 4.30 0.39 15.46
CA HIS A 4 5.36 1.35 15.13
C HIS A 4 4.87 2.53 14.28
N ILE A 5 3.71 2.42 13.64
CA ILE A 5 3.13 3.45 12.78
C ILE A 5 1.63 3.61 13.00
N ASP A 6 1.15 4.84 12.92
CA ASP A 6 -0.27 5.18 12.89
C ASP A 6 -0.83 4.92 11.49
N LEU A 7 -1.66 3.88 11.36
CA LEU A 7 -2.23 3.47 10.07
C LEU A 7 -3.32 4.42 9.56
N ASP A 8 -4.02 5.16 10.43
CA ASP A 8 -5.00 6.16 10.00
C ASP A 8 -4.30 7.37 9.39
N ALA A 9 -3.23 7.84 10.05
CA ALA A 9 -2.40 8.92 9.51
C ALA A 9 -1.72 8.51 8.19
N ALA A 10 -1.18 7.29 8.11
CA ALA A 10 -0.60 6.77 6.90
C ALA A 10 -1.63 6.61 5.77
N ALA A 11 -2.83 6.11 6.06
CA ALA A 11 -3.91 6.00 5.09
C ALA A 11 -4.35 7.37 4.54
N ALA A 12 -4.43 8.40 5.39
CA ALA A 12 -4.73 9.76 4.96
C ALA A 12 -3.65 10.28 3.99
N GLU A 13 -2.37 10.09 4.30
CA GLU A 13 -1.26 10.45 3.40
C GLU A 13 -1.29 9.67 2.07
N LEU A 14 -1.67 8.40 2.11
CA LEU A 14 -1.85 7.56 0.93
C LEU A 14 -2.99 8.09 0.06
N THR A 15 -4.18 8.34 0.63
CA THR A 15 -5.33 8.92 -0.08
C THR A 15 -5.00 10.28 -0.71
N VAL A 16 -4.29 11.16 0.01
CA VAL A 16 -3.90 12.47 -0.52
C VAL A 16 -2.97 12.36 -1.73
N ARG A 17 -2.09 11.35 -1.79
CA ARG A 17 -1.21 11.12 -2.95
C ARG A 17 -1.95 10.47 -4.11
N LEU A 18 -2.74 9.45 -3.83
CA LEU A 18 -3.52 8.72 -4.83
C LEU A 18 -4.54 9.63 -5.52
N SER A 19 -5.22 10.50 -4.78
CA SER A 19 -6.19 11.46 -5.35
C SER A 19 -5.59 12.44 -6.38
N LYS A 20 -4.26 12.60 -6.42
CA LYS A 20 -3.56 13.44 -7.42
C LYS A 20 -3.27 12.69 -8.72
N ARG A 21 -3.49 11.37 -8.77
CA ARG A 21 -3.23 10.50 -9.93
C ARG A 21 -4.53 10.16 -10.65
N CYS A 22 -4.98 11.07 -11.51
CA CYS A 22 -6.16 10.85 -12.34
C CYS A 22 -5.92 9.91 -13.55
N ASP A 23 -4.66 9.52 -13.77
CA ASP A 23 -4.23 8.61 -14.83
C ASP A 23 -4.22 7.13 -14.42
N LEU A 24 -4.54 6.83 -13.16
CA LEU A 24 -4.53 5.48 -12.59
C LEU A 24 -5.95 5.02 -12.25
N ASP A 25 -6.18 3.73 -12.39
CA ASP A 25 -7.31 3.05 -11.76
C ASP A 25 -6.87 2.60 -10.36
N ILE A 26 -7.56 3.09 -9.33
CA ILE A 26 -7.16 2.95 -7.93
C ILE A 26 -8.30 2.26 -7.19
N SER A 27 -8.05 1.04 -6.72
CA SER A 27 -9.00 0.30 -5.90
C SER A 27 -9.25 1.00 -4.56
N PRO A 28 -10.40 0.76 -3.91
CA PRO A 28 -10.63 1.22 -2.55
C PRO A 28 -9.51 0.76 -1.60
N LEU A 29 -9.18 1.58 -0.60
CA LEU A 29 -8.26 1.14 0.45
C LEU A 29 -8.82 -0.09 1.16
N THR A 30 -7.96 -1.06 1.41
CA THR A 30 -8.28 -2.30 2.10
C THR A 30 -7.66 -2.30 3.48
N TRP A 31 -8.33 -2.92 4.44
CA TRP A 31 -7.92 -2.95 5.84
C TRP A 31 -8.06 -4.35 6.42
N LYS A 32 -7.20 -4.67 7.39
CA LYS A 32 -7.28 -5.89 8.18
C LYS A 32 -7.18 -5.57 9.67
N ASP A 33 -7.90 -6.32 10.51
CA ASP A 33 -7.83 -6.18 11.97
C ASP A 33 -6.77 -7.13 12.57
N MET A 34 -6.17 -6.75 13.70
CA MET A 34 -5.16 -7.54 14.43
C MET A 34 -5.66 -8.92 14.88
N GLY A 35 -6.98 -9.10 14.99
CA GLY A 35 -7.61 -10.37 15.37
C GLY A 35 -8.12 -11.21 14.20
N ASP A 36 -7.97 -10.75 12.95
CA ASP A 36 -8.50 -11.46 11.79
C ASP A 36 -7.60 -12.62 11.37
N ASP A 37 -8.22 -13.77 11.08
CA ASP A 37 -7.56 -14.91 10.46
C ASP A 37 -7.14 -14.61 9.02
N TYR A 38 -6.21 -15.41 8.47
CA TYR A 38 -5.71 -15.23 7.10
C TYR A 38 -6.84 -15.29 6.06
N ASP A 39 -7.82 -16.19 6.25
CA ASP A 39 -8.98 -16.34 5.36
C ASP A 39 -10.01 -15.21 5.48
N THR A 40 -9.92 -14.35 6.49
CA THR A 40 -10.85 -13.23 6.65
C THR A 40 -10.65 -12.23 5.50
N PRO A 41 -11.72 -11.92 4.74
CA PRO A 41 -11.68 -10.93 3.68
C PRO A 41 -11.24 -9.56 4.18
N TRP A 42 -10.56 -8.80 3.33
CA TRP A 42 -10.14 -7.45 3.67
C TRP A 42 -11.34 -6.51 3.63
N ALA A 43 -11.48 -5.66 4.65
CA ALA A 43 -12.54 -4.68 4.70
C ALA A 43 -12.17 -3.44 3.87
N THR A 44 -13.13 -2.87 3.14
CA THR A 44 -12.95 -1.57 2.47
C THR A 44 -13.46 -0.40 3.31
N GLU A 45 -14.18 -0.70 4.40
CA GLU A 45 -14.74 0.30 5.31
C GLU A 45 -13.89 0.40 6.58
N ARG A 46 -13.10 1.48 6.73
CA ARG A 46 -12.27 1.71 7.94
C ARG A 46 -13.07 1.65 9.24
N ALA A 47 -14.35 2.05 9.23
CA ALA A 47 -15.21 2.08 10.42
C ALA A 47 -15.52 0.69 11.01
N THR A 48 -15.34 -0.39 10.24
CA THR A 48 -15.57 -1.75 10.72
C THR A 48 -14.35 -2.33 11.45
N ILE A 49 -13.20 -1.66 11.35
CA ILE A 49 -11.92 -2.08 11.95
C ILE A 49 -11.76 -1.52 13.36
N ARG A 50 -11.49 -2.41 14.32
CA ARG A 50 -11.33 -2.06 15.74
C ARG A 50 -9.87 -1.79 16.09
N ALA A 51 -8.98 -2.67 15.65
CA ALA A 51 -7.54 -2.58 15.86
C ALA A 51 -6.83 -2.77 14.51
N PRO A 52 -6.54 -1.69 13.77
CA PRO A 52 -5.91 -1.78 12.46
C PRO A 52 -4.60 -2.54 12.52
N TYR A 53 -4.49 -3.60 11.73
CA TYR A 53 -3.27 -4.37 11.51
C TYR A 53 -2.57 -3.94 10.23
N SER A 54 -3.33 -3.72 9.16
CA SER A 54 -2.79 -3.24 7.90
C SER A 54 -3.77 -2.33 7.17
N VAL A 55 -3.21 -1.50 6.29
CA VAL A 55 -3.93 -0.76 5.25
C VAL A 55 -3.22 -0.98 3.93
N GLY A 56 -3.98 -1.24 2.85
CA GLY A 56 -3.41 -1.48 1.54
C GLY A 56 -4.21 -0.85 0.40
N VAL A 57 -3.62 -0.88 -0.78
CA VAL A 57 -4.23 -0.41 -2.03
C VAL A 57 -3.69 -1.22 -3.21
N GLU A 58 -4.54 -1.39 -4.20
CA GLU A 58 -4.18 -1.90 -5.52
C GLU A 58 -4.35 -0.77 -6.54
N VAL A 59 -3.40 -0.67 -7.47
CA VAL A 59 -3.28 0.39 -8.45
C VAL A 59 -2.99 -0.23 -9.80
N HIS A 60 -3.73 0.21 -10.82
CA HIS A 60 -3.61 -0.30 -12.18
C HIS A 60 -3.45 0.83 -13.19
N ARG A 61 -2.70 0.54 -14.26
CA ARG A 61 -2.57 1.41 -15.44
C ARG A 61 -2.44 0.55 -16.69
N GLY A 62 -3.54 0.36 -17.41
CA GLY A 62 -3.52 -0.53 -18.58
C GLY A 62 -3.19 -1.96 -18.15
N SER A 63 -2.02 -2.47 -18.56
CA SER A 63 -1.50 -3.79 -18.13
C SER A 63 -0.59 -3.73 -16.91
N GLU A 64 -0.19 -2.53 -16.47
CA GLU A 64 0.64 -2.36 -15.27
C GLU A 64 -0.23 -2.54 -14.02
N GLU A 65 0.29 -3.26 -13.04
CA GLU A 65 -0.38 -3.58 -11.78
C GLU A 65 0.58 -3.34 -10.63
N GLY A 66 0.08 -2.85 -9.51
CA GLY A 66 0.88 -2.78 -8.30
C GLY A 66 0.04 -2.73 -7.04
N ARG A 67 0.65 -3.21 -5.97
CA ARG A 67 0.03 -3.37 -4.67
C ARG A 67 0.96 -2.81 -3.60
N LEU A 68 0.38 -2.07 -2.67
CA LEU A 68 1.09 -1.57 -1.50
C LEU A 68 0.26 -1.90 -0.26
N VAL A 69 0.85 -2.60 0.71
CA VAL A 69 0.23 -2.92 2.00
C VAL A 69 1.15 -2.47 3.11
N LEU A 70 0.72 -1.50 3.92
CA LEU A 70 1.41 -1.09 5.14
C LEU A 70 0.88 -1.85 6.35
N TYR A 71 1.77 -2.43 7.15
CA TYR A 71 1.44 -3.08 8.41
C TYR A 71 1.74 -2.15 9.59
N ALA A 72 0.97 -2.28 10.67
CA ALA A 72 1.13 -1.50 11.89
C ALA A 72 2.52 -1.68 12.54
N GLY A 73 3.25 -2.73 12.15
CA GLY A 73 4.62 -3.01 12.56
C GLY A 73 5.66 -2.10 11.90
N GLY A 74 5.24 -1.15 11.09
CA GLY A 74 6.15 -0.17 10.47
C GLY A 74 6.89 -0.73 9.25
N TRP A 75 6.32 -1.69 8.55
CA TRP A 75 6.86 -2.19 7.29
C TRP A 75 5.73 -2.33 6.28
N ALA A 76 6.07 -2.31 5.00
CA ALA A 76 5.11 -2.47 3.93
C ALA A 76 5.55 -3.56 2.95
N ASP A 77 4.60 -4.27 2.37
CA ASP A 77 4.79 -5.04 1.13
C ASP A 77 4.49 -4.12 -0.05
N LEU A 78 5.44 -4.05 -1.00
CA LEU A 78 5.30 -3.31 -2.24
C LEU A 78 5.58 -4.27 -3.39
N GLU A 79 4.57 -4.45 -4.23
CA GLU A 79 4.64 -5.27 -5.43
C GLU A 79 4.30 -4.41 -6.65
N TYR A 80 5.03 -4.59 -7.75
CA TYR A 80 4.72 -3.95 -9.03
C TYR A 80 5.10 -4.85 -10.21
N TRP A 81 4.22 -4.91 -11.19
CA TRP A 81 4.41 -5.62 -12.45
C TRP A 81 4.07 -4.69 -13.63
N SER A 82 4.95 -4.64 -14.63
CA SER A 82 4.80 -3.77 -15.80
C SER A 82 3.74 -4.24 -16.82
N GLY A 83 3.18 -5.43 -16.62
CA GLY A 83 2.33 -6.08 -17.62
C GLY A 83 3.11 -6.89 -18.67
N SER A 84 4.44 -6.83 -18.66
CA SER A 84 5.31 -7.59 -19.57
C SER A 84 5.66 -8.95 -18.97
N ALA A 85 5.46 -10.02 -19.73
CA ALA A 85 5.88 -11.37 -19.32
C ALA A 85 7.41 -11.54 -19.29
N SER A 86 8.17 -10.59 -19.85
CA SER A 86 9.64 -10.61 -19.88
C SER A 86 10.28 -9.77 -18.77
N ASP A 87 9.49 -8.98 -18.03
CA ASP A 87 9.99 -8.19 -16.92
C ASP A 87 9.78 -8.93 -15.60
N ASP A 88 10.74 -8.78 -14.69
CA ASP A 88 10.62 -9.27 -13.32
C ASP A 88 9.62 -8.41 -12.54
N VAL A 89 8.88 -9.06 -11.63
CA VAL A 89 8.05 -8.37 -10.64
C VAL A 89 8.97 -7.67 -9.65
N VAL A 90 8.73 -6.38 -9.41
CA VAL A 90 9.34 -5.65 -8.31
C VAL A 90 8.63 -6.12 -7.04
N ASP A 91 9.37 -6.74 -6.13
CA ASP A 91 8.90 -7.16 -4.80
C ASP A 91 9.86 -6.58 -3.75
N ARG A 92 9.33 -5.74 -2.86
CA ARG A 92 10.11 -5.05 -1.81
C ARG A 92 9.34 -5.01 -0.50
N ALA A 93 10.09 -5.15 0.60
CA ALA A 93 9.58 -5.00 1.96
C ALA A 93 10.21 -3.79 2.70
N PRO A 94 9.97 -2.53 2.28
CA PRO A 94 10.49 -1.38 3.00
C PRO A 94 10.01 -1.36 4.45
N GLY A 95 10.90 -1.02 5.37
CA GLY A 95 10.60 -1.00 6.80
C GLY A 95 10.84 -2.31 7.55
N TYR A 96 11.11 -3.42 6.86
CA TYR A 96 11.28 -4.73 7.49
C TYR A 96 12.40 -4.75 8.55
N ASN A 97 13.51 -4.04 8.30
CA ASN A 97 14.66 -3.94 9.22
C ASN A 97 14.86 -2.52 9.80
N ASP A 98 14.08 -1.53 9.37
CA ASP A 98 14.17 -0.13 9.81
C ASP A 98 12.79 0.52 9.71
N TRP A 99 12.01 0.39 10.78
CA TRP A 99 10.58 0.69 10.78
C TRP A 99 10.27 2.08 10.20
N LEU A 100 9.20 2.12 9.41
CA LEU A 100 8.64 3.32 8.81
C LEU A 100 7.88 4.12 9.86
N ASP A 101 8.13 5.42 9.87
CA ASP A 101 7.17 6.42 10.34
C ASP A 101 6.34 6.94 9.15
N VAL A 102 5.34 7.79 9.43
CA VAL A 102 4.45 8.34 8.38
C VAL A 102 5.23 9.09 7.28
N PRO A 103 6.21 9.96 7.58
CA PRO A 103 7.02 10.61 6.54
C PRO A 103 7.81 9.65 5.65
N ARG A 104 8.42 8.59 6.21
CA ARG A 104 9.14 7.59 5.42
C ARG A 104 8.19 6.74 4.59
N PHE A 105 7.04 6.36 5.14
CA PHE A 105 6.00 5.69 4.37
C PHE A 105 5.51 6.57 3.20
N ALA A 106 5.31 7.87 3.43
CA ALA A 106 4.96 8.82 2.38
C ALA A 106 5.99 8.89 1.23
N ALA A 107 7.28 8.69 1.54
CA ALA A 107 8.32 8.58 0.51
C ALA A 107 8.21 7.26 -0.27
N VAL A 108 7.95 6.14 0.42
CA VAL A 108 7.68 4.83 -0.21
C VAL A 108 6.48 4.91 -1.16
N VAL A 109 5.39 5.58 -0.77
CA VAL A 109 4.24 5.80 -1.67
C VAL A 109 4.65 6.61 -2.90
N GLY A 110 5.55 7.59 -2.74
CA GLY A 110 6.13 8.33 -3.85
C GLY A 110 6.85 7.41 -4.83
N GLU A 111 7.81 6.62 -4.35
CA GLU A 111 8.56 5.64 -5.16
C GLU A 111 7.62 4.64 -5.86
N PHE A 112 6.64 4.10 -5.13
CA PHE A 112 5.63 3.19 -5.67
C PHE A 112 4.89 3.82 -6.87
N LEU A 113 4.44 5.06 -6.73
CA LEU A 113 3.72 5.77 -7.79
C LEU A 113 4.61 6.13 -8.98
N GLU A 114 5.93 6.23 -8.79
CA GLU A 114 6.89 6.50 -9.87
C GLU A 114 7.06 5.32 -10.83
N HIS A 115 6.73 4.08 -10.42
CA HIS A 115 6.73 2.93 -11.32
C HIS A 115 5.70 3.08 -12.45
N PHE A 116 4.55 3.69 -12.17
CA PHE A 116 3.46 3.89 -13.13
C PHE A 116 3.60 5.17 -13.97
N ARG A 117 4.82 5.66 -14.22
CA ARG A 117 5.02 6.88 -15.00
C ARG A 117 4.60 6.64 -16.45
N PRO A 118 3.88 7.59 -17.09
CA PRO A 118 3.63 7.49 -18.53
C PRO A 118 4.98 7.38 -19.24
N GLY A 119 5.14 6.36 -20.09
CA GLY A 119 6.24 6.34 -21.04
C GLY A 119 6.29 7.68 -21.78
N GLY A 120 7.47 8.30 -21.83
CA GLY A 120 7.71 9.58 -22.51
C GLY A 120 7.55 9.51 -24.02
#